data_AF-A0A3R8P4F7-F1
#
_entry.id   AF-A0A3R8P4F7-F1
#
_cell.length_a   1.000
_cell.length_b   1.000
_cell.length_c   1.000
_cell.angle_alpha   90.00
_cell.angle_beta   90.00
_cell.angle_gamma   90.00
#
_symmetry.space_group_name_H-M   'P 1'
#
loop_
_entity.id
_entity.type
_entity.pdbx_description
1 polymer ?
#
loop_
_entity_poly.entity_id
_entity_poly.type
_entity_poly.pdbx_seq_one_letter_code
_entity_poly.pdbx_strand_id
1 'polypeptide(L)'
;PGTKMVVAVDNSVFTAEAIHEVCITMALSISLVVLVNLIFLGSWRSALIPSVVAPICILSTFIVLAPLGFSLNLPTLLALVLAVGLVVDDAIVV
;
A
#
# COMPACT_ATOMS: atom_id res chain seq x y z
N PRO A 1 19.71 -17.38 41.21
CA PRO A 1 20.37 -16.84 39.99
C PRO A 1 20.11 -17.76 38.78
N GLY A 2 19.53 -17.24 37.70
CA GLY A 2 19.61 -17.92 36.39
C GLY A 2 18.31 -18.21 35.62
N THR A 3 17.21 -17.46 35.81
CA THR A 3 16.10 -17.51 34.86
C THR A 3 16.40 -16.59 33.66
N LYS A 4 16.69 -17.19 32.50
CA LYS A 4 16.78 -16.45 31.23
C LYS A 4 15.38 -16.32 30.65
N MET A 5 14.89 -15.08 30.56
CA MET A 5 13.68 -14.75 29.80
C MET A 5 13.98 -14.92 28.32
N VAL A 6 13.41 -15.94 27.70
CA VAL A 6 13.45 -16.14 26.24
C VAL A 6 12.10 -15.70 25.70
N VAL A 7 12.10 -14.80 24.72
CA VAL A 7 10.87 -14.40 24.03
C VAL A 7 10.39 -15.60 23.22
N ALA A 8 9.31 -16.24 23.66
CA ALA A 8 8.78 -17.43 23.00
C ALA A 8 7.95 -17.09 21.75
N VAL A 9 7.28 -15.94 21.75
CA VAL A 9 6.44 -15.44 20.65
C VAL A 9 6.53 -13.92 20.61
N ASP A 10 6.93 -13.37 19.46
CA ASP A 10 6.95 -11.93 19.20
C ASP A 10 6.09 -11.60 17.97
N ASN A 11 4.91 -11.02 18.22
CA ASN A 11 3.99 -10.62 17.16
C ASN A 11 4.46 -9.36 16.41
N SER A 12 5.41 -8.60 16.98
CA SER A 12 5.98 -7.43 16.30
C SER A 12 6.83 -7.83 15.11
N VAL A 13 7.52 -8.97 15.18
CA VAL A 13 8.29 -9.55 14.07
C VAL A 13 7.36 -9.89 12.91
N PHE A 14 6.25 -10.58 13.18
CA PHE A 14 5.25 -10.89 12.15
C PHE A 14 4.65 -9.64 11.52
N THR A 15 4.36 -8.61 12.32
CA THR A 15 3.80 -7.34 11.82
C THR A 15 4.83 -6.58 10.96
N ALA A 16 6.10 -6.58 11.35
CA ALA A 16 7.17 -5.93 10.59
C ALA A 16 7.40 -6.61 9.23
N GLU A 17 7.44 -7.94 9.19
CA GLU A 17 7.54 -8.70 7.94
C GLU A 17 6.33 -8.46 7.02
N ALA A 18 5.11 -8.44 7.58
CA ALA A 18 3.90 -8.15 6.82
C ALA A 18 3.91 -6.72 6.22
N ILE A 19 4.37 -5.72 6.98
CA ILE A 19 4.53 -4.35 6.46
C ILE A 19 5.53 -4.33 5.30
N HIS A 20 6.66 -5.04 5.44
CA HIS A 20 7.69 -5.11 4.41
C HIS A 20 7.15 -5.74 3.12
N GLU A 21 6.46 -6.87 3.23
CA GLU A 21 5.88 -7.58 2.09
C GLU A 21 4.78 -6.75 1.38
N VAL A 22 3.94 -6.06 2.15
CA VAL A 22 2.92 -5.17 1.59
C VAL A 22 3.55 -3.98 0.87
N CYS A 23 4.60 -3.39 1.43
CA CYS A 23 5.29 -2.26 0.81
C CYS A 23 5.92 -2.65 -0.53
N ILE A 24 6.54 -3.84 -0.61
CA ILE A 24 7.07 -4.39 -1.87
C ILE A 24 5.94 -4.62 -2.88
N THR A 25 4.85 -5.25 -2.44
CA THR A 25 3.71 -5.57 -3.30
C THR A 25 3.05 -4.31 -3.86
N MET A 26 2.89 -3.27 -3.04
CA MET A 26 2.38 -1.97 -3.47
C MET A 26 3.31 -1.31 -4.49
N ALA A 27 4.62 -1.32 -4.26
CA ALA A 27 5.59 -0.77 -5.21
C ALA A 27 5.54 -1.49 -6.57
N LEU A 28 5.46 -2.83 -6.55
CA LEU A 28 5.26 -3.65 -7.75
C LEU A 28 3.94 -3.31 -8.45
N SER A 29 2.84 -3.27 -7.71
CA SER A 29 1.51 -2.98 -8.24
C SER A 29 1.44 -1.61 -8.92
N ILE A 30 1.95 -0.55 -8.27
CA ILE A 30 2.01 0.81 -8.85
C ILE A 30 2.83 0.80 -10.13
N SER A 31 4.00 0.14 -10.13
CA SER A 31 4.85 0.04 -11.32
C SER A 31 4.13 -0.67 -12.47
N LEU A 32 3.40 -1.75 -12.19
CA LEU A 32 2.63 -2.49 -13.18
C LEU A 32 1.48 -1.66 -13.73
N VAL A 33 0.75 -0.93 -12.87
CA VAL A 33 -0.34 -0.04 -13.27
C VAL A 33 0.18 1.05 -14.20
N VAL A 34 1.29 1.70 -13.87
CA VAL A 34 1.90 2.74 -14.73
C VAL A 34 2.30 2.16 -16.08
N LEU A 35 2.90 0.96 -16.09
CA LEU A 35 3.33 0.29 -17.33
C LEU A 35 2.13 -0.08 -18.22
N VAL A 36 1.08 -0.69 -17.65
CA VAL A 36 -0.13 -1.06 -18.39
C VAL A 36 -0.85 0.18 -18.92
N ASN A 37 -0.97 1.24 -18.10
CA ASN A 37 -1.58 2.50 -18.51
C ASN A 37 -0.82 3.16 -19.67
N LEU A 38 0.51 3.14 -19.64
CA LEU A 38 1.33 3.68 -20.72
C LEU A 38 1.11 2.92 -22.05
N ILE A 39 0.98 1.59 -21.98
CA ILE A 39 0.77 0.73 -23.16
C ILE A 39 -0.64 0.92 -23.73
N PHE A 40 -1.68 0.99 -22.87
CA PHE A 40 -3.07 1.07 -23.33
C PHE A 40 -3.48 2.46 -23.81
N LEU A 41 -3.10 3.54 -23.10
CA LEU A 41 -3.55 4.88 -23.45
C LEU A 41 -2.74 5.52 -24.59
N GLY A 42 -1.56 4.98 -24.93
CA GLY A 42 -0.71 5.39 -26.05
C GLY A 42 -0.20 6.85 -25.99
N SER A 43 -0.59 7.62 -24.98
CA SER A 43 -0.29 9.03 -24.82
C SER A 43 0.17 9.32 -23.39
N TRP A 44 1.36 9.92 -23.28
CA TRP A 44 2.00 10.23 -22.00
C TRP A 44 1.16 11.15 -21.11
N ARG A 45 0.34 12.03 -21.70
CA ARG A 45 -0.52 12.94 -20.94
C ARG A 45 -1.61 12.21 -20.16
N SER A 46 -2.23 11.19 -20.74
CA SER A 46 -3.31 10.47 -20.08
C SER A 46 -2.79 9.46 -19.05
N ALA A 47 -1.59 8.90 -19.27
CA ALA A 47 -0.95 8.00 -18.30
C ALA A 47 -0.45 8.71 -17.02
N LEU A 48 -0.24 10.04 -17.07
CA LEU A 48 0.20 10.82 -15.90
C LEU A 48 -0.87 10.89 -14.80
N ILE A 49 -2.15 10.91 -15.16
CA ILE A 49 -3.26 11.03 -14.20
C ILE A 49 -3.23 9.86 -13.20
N PRO A 50 -3.35 8.58 -13.62
CA PRO A 50 -3.33 7.46 -12.68
C PRO A 50 -1.97 7.26 -12.01
N SER A 51 -0.86 7.61 -12.67
CA SER A 51 0.49 7.52 -12.10
C SER A 51 0.69 8.41 -10.87
N VAL A 52 0.08 9.59 -10.87
CA VAL A 52 0.15 10.54 -9.74
C VAL A 52 -0.93 10.27 -8.70
N VAL A 53 -2.12 9.82 -9.12
CA VAL A 53 -3.22 9.50 -8.19
C VAL A 53 -2.86 8.32 -7.27
N ALA A 54 -2.24 7.25 -7.80
CA ALA A 54 -1.88 6.07 -7.01
C ALA A 54 -1.06 6.37 -5.74
N PRO A 55 0.08 7.11 -5.80
CA PRO A 55 0.83 7.47 -4.60
C PRO A 55 0.09 8.48 -3.69
N ILE A 56 -0.69 9.39 -4.27
CA ILE A 56 -1.46 10.37 -3.48
C ILE A 56 -2.52 9.69 -2.62
N CYS A 57 -3.19 8.66 -3.12
CA CYS A 57 -4.24 7.96 -2.38
C CYS A 57 -3.69 7.18 -1.18
N ILE A 58 -2.50 6.60 -1.33
CA ILE A 58 -1.77 5.96 -0.23
C ILE A 58 -1.42 7.00 0.84
N LEU A 59 -0.85 8.13 0.42
CA LEU A 59 -0.49 9.22 1.34
C LEU A 59 -1.72 9.79 2.08
N SER A 60 -2.81 10.00 1.35
CA SER A 60 -4.10 10.47 1.88
C SER A 60 -4.65 9.54 2.96
N THR A 61 -4.53 8.23 2.74
CA THR A 61 -4.99 7.22 3.70
C THR A 61 -4.22 7.33 5.03
N PHE A 62 -2.89 7.50 4.99
CA PHE A 62 -2.09 7.70 6.21
C PHE A 62 -2.39 9.03 6.91
N ILE A 63 -2.65 10.10 6.16
CA ILE A 63 -3.02 11.41 6.71
C ILE A 63 -4.32 11.31 7.51
N VAL A 64 -5.29 10.52 7.06
CA VAL A 64 -6.58 10.33 7.74
C VAL A 64 -6.47 9.33 8.90
N LEU A 65 -5.67 8.27 8.76
CA LEU A 65 -5.48 7.26 9.81
C LEU A 65 -4.76 7.83 11.05
N ALA A 66 -3.81 8.75 10.86
CA ALA A 66 -3.02 9.35 11.93
C ALA A 66 -3.86 10.03 13.04
N PRO A 67 -4.78 10.98 12.75
CA PRO A 67 -5.62 11.61 13.77
C PRO A 67 -6.68 10.67 14.37
N LEU A 68 -7.04 9.60 13.66
CA LEU A 68 -8.00 8.61 14.13
C LEU A 68 -7.38 7.57 15.09
N GLY A 69 -6.06 7.61 15.30
CA GLY A 69 -5.36 6.70 16.22
C GLY A 69 -5.34 5.24 15.74
N PHE A 70 -5.50 4.99 14.45
CA PHE A 70 -5.38 3.64 13.90
C PHE A 70 -3.93 3.18 13.91
N SER A 71 -3.73 1.90 14.24
CA SER A 71 -2.43 1.24 14.14
C SER A 71 -2.29 0.55 12.80
N LEU A 72 -1.07 0.56 12.25
CA LEU A 72 -0.72 -0.21 11.06
C LEU A 72 -0.55 -1.68 11.45
N ASN A 73 -1.43 -2.51 10.92
CA ASN A 73 -1.50 -3.94 11.18
C ASN A 73 -1.95 -4.68 9.91
N LEU A 74 -1.91 -6.00 9.94
CA LEU A 74 -2.25 -6.80 8.76
C LEU A 74 -3.64 -6.49 8.15
N PRO A 75 -4.74 -6.35 8.93
CA PRO A 75 -6.04 -5.95 8.39
C PRO A 75 -6.06 -4.57 7.72
N THR A 76 -5.42 -3.56 8.33
CA THR A 76 -5.38 -2.21 7.75
C THR A 76 -4.54 -2.16 6.48
N LEU A 77 -3.45 -2.92 6.43
CA LEU A 77 -2.65 -3.09 5.22
C LEU A 77 -3.41 -3.81 4.11
N LEU A 78 -4.16 -4.87 4.43
CA LEU A 78 -5.00 -5.57 3.47
C LEU A 78 -6.09 -4.63 2.90
N ALA A 79 -6.74 -3.85 3.76
CA ALA A 79 -7.70 -2.83 3.33
C ALA A 79 -7.06 -1.77 2.43
N LEU A 80 -5.84 -1.33 2.75
CA LEU A 80 -5.07 -0.38 1.93
C LEU A 80 -4.80 -0.93 0.52
N VAL A 81 -4.37 -2.20 0.42
CA VAL A 81 -4.12 -2.85 -0.87
C VAL A 81 -5.40 -2.94 -1.71
N LEU A 82 -6.53 -3.32 -1.10
CA LEU A 82 -7.82 -3.38 -1.80
C LEU A 82 -8.30 -1.99 -2.24
N ALA A 83 -8.16 -0.97 -1.38
CA ALA A 83 -8.57 0.39 -1.68
C ALA A 83 -7.77 0.99 -2.85
N VAL A 84 -6.47 0.73 -2.91
CA VAL A 84 -5.63 1.16 -4.05
C VAL A 84 -6.14 0.55 -5.35
N GLY A 85 -6.51 -0.73 -5.37
CA GLY A 85 -7.06 -1.38 -6.56
C GLY A 85 -8.36 -0.72 -7.06
N LEU A 86 -9.26 -0.36 -6.14
CA LEU A 86 -10.55 0.26 -6.47
C LEU A 86 -10.38 1.70 -6.97
N VAL A 87 -9.53 2.49 -6.31
CA VAL A 87 -9.26 3.89 -6.68
C VAL A 87 -8.58 4.01 -8.05
N VAL A 88 -7.69 3.07 -8.38
CA VAL A 88 -7.00 3.08 -9.67
C VAL A 88 -7.97 2.80 -10.81
N ASP A 89 -8.97 1.94 -10.61
CA ASP A 89 -9.99 1.64 -11.62
C ASP A 89 -10.81 2.89 -11.97
N ASP A 90 -11.28 3.61 -10.94
CA ASP A 90 -11.96 4.91 -11.08
C ASP A 90 -11.06 5.97 -11.77
N ALA A 91 -9.75 5.95 -11.52
CA ALA A 91 -8.80 6.87 -12.14
C ALA A 91 -8.51 6.55 -13.63
N ILE A 92 -8.84 5.35 -14.09
CA ILE A 92 -8.66 4.92 -15.49
C ILE A 92 -9.93 5.17 -16.30
N VAL A 93 -11.11 4.95 -15.72
CA VAL A 93 -12.41 5.13 -16.39
C VAL A 93 -12.96 6.55 -16.12
N VAL A 94 -12.50 7.52 -16.92
CA VAL A 94 -12.98 8.92 -16.91
C VAL A 94 -13.56 9.31 -18.27
#